data_AF-A0A358NGS3-F1
#
_entry.id   AF-A0A358NGS3-F1
#
_cell.length_a   1.000
_cell.length_b   1.000
_cell.length_c   1.000
_cell.angle_alpha   90.00
_cell.angle_beta   90.00
_cell.angle_gamma   90.00
#
_symmetry.space_group_name_H-M   'P 1'
#
loop_
_entity.id
_entity.type
_entity.pdbx_description
1 polymer ?
#
loop_
_entity_poly.entity_id
_entity_poly.type
_entity_poly.pdbx_seq_one_letter_code
_entity_poly.pdbx_strand_id
1 'polypeptide(L)'
;PGNVRELEHIIERLVITSVSDTITEELISTLNNETTSSLEEIPENMTLKEVMDNYERKLLTWALLKYGSTRKVGRALGIEQSTVAKKIKRLKINVD
;
A
#
# COMPACT_ATOMS: atom_id res chain seq x y z
N PRO A 1 -13.03 22.08 -11.28
CA PRO A 1 -14.25 21.23 -11.32
C PRO A 1 -13.94 19.93 -12.10
N GLY A 2 -13.67 18.85 -11.36
CA GLY A 2 -13.11 17.58 -11.88
C GLY A 2 -14.11 16.43 -11.98
N ASN A 3 -15.18 16.41 -11.17
CA ASN A 3 -16.02 15.22 -10.98
C ASN A 3 -16.66 14.67 -12.27
N VAL A 4 -17.11 15.53 -13.19
CA VAL A 4 -17.77 15.07 -14.42
C VAL A 4 -16.75 14.51 -15.42
N ARG A 5 -15.58 15.15 -15.54
CA ARG A 5 -14.49 14.66 -16.41
C ARG A 5 -13.85 13.39 -15.87
N GLU A 6 -13.74 13.27 -14.54
CA GLU A 6 -13.25 12.05 -13.89
C GLU A 6 -14.20 10.87 -14.14
N LEU A 7 -15.51 11.10 -14.00
CA LEU A 7 -16.50 10.08 -14.29
C LEU A 7 -16.45 9.63 -15.75
N GLU A 8 -16.29 10.58 -16.68
CA GLU A 8 -16.14 10.32 -18.12
C GLU A 8 -14.93 9.41 -18.41
N HIS A 9 -13.74 9.75 -17.87
CA HIS A 9 -12.54 8.92 -18.04
C HIS A 9 -12.68 7.52 -17.44
N ILE A 10 -13.37 7.39 -16.30
CA ILE A 10 -13.60 6.09 -15.65
C ILE A 10 -14.52 5.23 -16.53
N ILE A 11 -15.59 5.81 -17.09
CA ILE A 11 -16.50 5.10 -17.99
C ILE A 11 -15.78 4.69 -19.28
N GLU A 12 -14.99 5.59 -19.88
CA GLU A 12 -14.21 5.27 -21.08
C GLU A 12 -13.26 4.09 -20.84
N ARG A 13 -12.52 4.13 -19.73
CA ARG A 13 -11.61 3.04 -19.35
C ARG A 13 -12.37 1.75 -19.10
N LEU A 14 -13.51 1.79 -18.40
CA LEU A 14 -14.34 0.61 -18.16
C LEU A 14 -14.75 -0.09 -19.46
N VAL A 15 -15.16 0.69 -20.47
CA VAL A 15 -15.56 0.17 -21.78
C VAL A 15 -14.38 -0.42 -22.56
N ILE A 16 -13.19 0.19 -22.49
CA ILE A 16 -12.00 -0.30 -23.19
C ILE A 16 -11.43 -1.57 -22.52
N THR A 17 -11.47 -1.63 -21.18
CA THR A 17 -10.82 -2.70 -20.42
C THR A 17 -11.74 -3.89 -20.17
N SER A 18 -13.05 -3.75 -20.38
CA SER A 18 -14.01 -4.85 -20.24
C SER A 18 -13.81 -5.88 -21.35
N VAL A 19 -13.54 -7.13 -20.96
CA VAL A 19 -13.45 -8.26 -21.89
C VAL A 19 -14.85 -8.86 -22.19
N SER A 20 -15.85 -8.48 -21.40
CA SER A 20 -17.24 -8.95 -21.50
C SER A 20 -18.18 -7.77 -21.78
N ASP A 21 -19.33 -8.06 -22.38
CA ASP A 21 -20.41 -7.09 -22.63
C ASP A 21 -21.07 -6.56 -21.35
N THR A 22 -20.78 -7.15 -20.19
CA THR A 22 -21.33 -6.73 -18.89
C THR A 22 -20.22 -6.27 -17.96
N ILE A 23 -20.30 -5.01 -17.52
CA ILE A 23 -19.45 -4.47 -16.46
C ILE A 23 -19.97 -4.97 -15.12
N THR A 24 -19.18 -5.75 -14.41
CA THR A 24 -19.49 -6.26 -13.07
C THR A 24 -18.77 -5.43 -11.98
N GLU A 25 -19.24 -5.52 -10.74
CA GLU A 25 -18.61 -4.88 -9.58
C GLU A 25 -17.13 -5.29 -9.42
N GLU A 26 -16.80 -6.52 -9.77
CA GLU A 26 -15.44 -7.06 -9.71
C GLU A 26 -14.49 -6.30 -10.65
N LEU A 27 -14.94 -5.91 -11.85
CA LEU A 27 -14.19 -5.09 -12.81
C LEU A 27 -14.00 -3.65 -12.31
N ILE A 28 -14.99 -3.10 -11.61
CA ILE A 28 -14.88 -1.78 -10.99
C ILE A 28 -13.86 -1.83 -9.85
N SER A 29 -13.83 -2.92 -9.08
CA SER A 29 -12.88 -3.12 -7.99
C SER A 29 -11.43 -3.21 -8.47
N THR A 30 -11.17 -3.85 -9.62
CA THR A 30 -9.81 -3.93 -10.19
C THR A 30 -9.31 -2.59 -10.70
N LEU A 31 -10.18 -1.76 -11.29
CA LEU A 31 -9.83 -0.39 -11.71
C LEU A 31 -9.52 0.55 -10.55
N ASN A 32 -10.26 0.42 -9.45
CA ASN A 32 -9.97 1.13 -8.20
C ASN A 32 -8.63 0.67 -7.60
N ASN A 33 -8.31 -0.61 -7.68
CA ASN A 33 -7.03 -1.13 -7.22
C ASN A 33 -5.84 -0.63 -8.08
N GLU A 34 -6.03 -0.44 -9.39
CA GLU A 34 -4.98 0.14 -10.25
C GLU A 34 -4.74 1.64 -9.98
N THR A 35 -5.74 2.37 -9.48
CA THR A 35 -5.57 3.78 -9.06
C THR A 35 -4.86 3.93 -7.70
N THR A 36 -4.74 2.85 -6.92
CA THR A 36 -3.94 2.82 -5.67
C THR A 36 -2.45 2.55 -5.87
N SER A 37 -1.99 2.43 -7.12
CA SER A 37 -0.56 2.44 -7.46
C SER A 37 -0.03 3.83 -7.80
N SER A 38 -0.82 4.88 -7.57
CA SER A 38 -0.23 6.18 -7.29
C SER A 38 0.69 5.97 -6.09
N LEU A 39 1.99 6.28 -6.25
CA LEU A 39 2.86 6.58 -5.12
C LEU A 39 1.99 7.32 -4.11
N GLU A 40 1.70 6.71 -2.95
CA GLU A 40 0.94 7.36 -1.87
C GLU A 40 1.39 8.81 -1.84
N GLU A 41 0.51 9.76 -2.21
CA GLU A 41 0.88 11.14 -2.56
C GLU A 41 2.00 11.60 -1.62
N ILE A 42 3.23 11.70 -2.15
CA ILE A 42 4.39 11.98 -1.31
C ILE A 42 4.08 13.31 -0.65
N PRO A 43 3.90 13.37 0.68
CA PRO A 43 3.37 14.58 1.28
C PRO A 43 4.33 15.73 1.01
N GLU A 44 3.83 16.85 0.49
CA GLU A 44 4.65 18.00 0.08
C GLU A 44 5.54 18.53 1.23
N ASN A 45 5.19 18.20 2.48
CA ASN A 45 5.86 18.62 3.70
C ASN A 45 6.62 17.49 4.42
N MET A 46 6.95 16.38 3.75
CA MET A 46 7.78 15.32 4.33
C MET A 46 9.16 15.24 3.70
N THR A 47 10.15 15.06 4.55
CA THR A 47 11.51 14.69 4.14
C THR A 47 11.54 13.25 3.65
N LEU A 48 12.51 12.91 2.78
CA LEU A 48 12.75 11.53 2.35
C LEU A 48 12.84 10.55 3.53
N LYS A 49 13.47 10.99 4.63
CA LYS A 49 13.61 10.18 5.84
C LYS A 49 12.25 9.83 6.45
N GLU A 50 11.32 10.78 6.51
CA GLU A 50 9.99 10.57 7.07
C GLU A 50 9.14 9.67 6.19
N VAL A 51 9.23 9.83 4.87
CA VAL A 51 8.55 8.95 3.90
C VAL A 51 9.04 7.51 4.06
N MET A 52 10.36 7.31 4.10
CA MET A 52 10.95 5.99 4.29
C MET A 52 10.60 5.38 5.66
N ASP A 53 10.60 6.18 6.72
CA ASP A 53 10.22 5.72 8.06
C ASP A 53 8.74 5.33 8.14
N ASN A 54 7.86 6.04 7.43
CA ASN A 54 6.43 5.72 7.35
C ASN A 54 6.20 4.42 6.56
N TYR A 55 6.82 4.29 5.40
CA TYR A 55 6.76 3.06 4.61
C TYR A 55 7.30 1.86 5.40
N GLU A 56 8.45 2.02 6.05
CA GLU A 56 9.05 0.98 6.89
C GLU A 56 8.14 0.61 8.08
N ARG A 57 7.48 1.59 8.70
CA ARG A 57 6.49 1.36 9.76
C ARG A 57 5.33 0.51 9.25
N LYS A 58 4.73 0.87 8.11
CA LYS A 58 3.61 0.12 7.50
C LYS A 58 4.04 -1.32 7.19
N LEU A 59 5.18 -1.50 6.52
CA LEU A 59 5.71 -2.81 6.15
C LEU A 59 5.97 -3.70 7.36
N LEU A 60 6.64 -3.17 8.40
CA LEU A 60 6.96 -3.93 9.61
C LEU A 60 5.70 -4.26 10.43
N THR A 61 4.73 -3.35 10.49
CA THR A 61 3.46 -3.59 11.19
C THR A 61 2.67 -4.71 10.50
N TRP A 62 2.53 -4.64 9.18
CA TRP A 62 1.92 -5.70 8.38
C TRP A 62 2.64 -7.03 8.57
N ALA A 63 3.98 -7.04 8.52
CA ALA A 63 4.76 -8.26 8.68
C ALA A 63 4.59 -8.85 10.10
N LEU A 64 4.54 -8.02 11.14
CA LEU A 64 4.30 -8.49 12.50
C LEU A 64 2.90 -9.09 12.65
N LEU A 65 1.86 -8.47 12.11
CA LEU A 65 0.51 -9.01 12.12
C LEU A 65 0.43 -10.35 11.35
N LYS A 66 1.10 -10.44 10.20
CA LYS A 66 1.08 -11.64 9.35
C LYS A 66 1.89 -12.80 9.90
N TYR A 67 3.06 -12.53 10.48
CA TYR A 67 4.04 -13.55 10.87
C TYR A 67 4.16 -13.75 12.39
N GLY A 68 3.67 -12.82 13.21
CA GLY A 68 3.50 -12.93 14.67
C GLY A 68 4.78 -12.83 15.53
N SER A 69 5.98 -12.89 14.95
CA SER A 69 7.22 -12.74 15.73
C SER A 69 8.35 -12.12 14.92
N THR A 70 9.23 -11.37 15.59
CA THR A 70 10.40 -10.73 14.97
C THR A 70 11.31 -11.73 14.25
N ARG A 71 11.38 -12.98 14.74
CA ARG A 71 12.17 -14.04 14.10
C ARG A 71 11.57 -14.48 12.77
N LYS A 72 10.24 -14.65 12.70
CA LYS A 72 9.55 -15.02 11.45
C LYS A 72 9.55 -13.84 10.47
N VAL A 73 9.35 -12.61 10.96
CA VAL A 73 9.46 -11.38 10.16
C VAL A 73 10.85 -11.24 9.53
N GLY A 74 11.92 -11.44 10.29
CA GLY A 74 13.28 -11.35 9.76
C GLY A 74 13.52 -12.33 8.61
N ARG A 75 13.08 -13.59 8.76
CA ARG A 75 13.17 -14.58 7.67
C ARG A 75 12.35 -14.18 6.45
N ALA A 76 11.13 -13.69 6.65
CA ALA A 76 10.24 -13.31 5.55
C ALA A 76 10.75 -12.08 4.79
N LEU A 77 11.35 -11.11 5.48
CA LEU A 77 11.90 -9.88 4.90
C LEU A 77 13.38 -10.00 4.51
N GLY A 78 14.02 -11.15 4.70
CA GLY A 78 15.42 -11.38 4.35
C GLY A 78 16.44 -10.64 5.21
N ILE A 79 16.08 -10.28 6.45
CA ILE A 79 16.94 -9.53 7.39
C ILE A 79 17.08 -10.23 8.73
N GLU A 80 18.15 -9.94 9.48
CA GLU A 80 18.33 -10.51 10.81
C GLU A 80 17.23 -10.09 11.79
N GLN A 81 16.89 -11.00 12.71
CA GLN A 81 15.91 -10.73 13.79
C GLN A 81 16.34 -9.55 14.68
N SER A 82 17.65 -9.36 14.88
CA SER A 82 18.22 -8.24 15.63
C SER A 82 17.91 -6.88 14.95
N THR A 83 17.99 -6.84 13.61
CA THR A 83 17.67 -5.67 12.79
C THR A 83 16.19 -5.35 12.85
N VAL A 84 15.32 -6.36 12.78
CA VAL A 84 13.87 -6.18 12.94
C VAL A 84 13.55 -5.57 14.31
N ALA A 85 14.11 -6.11 15.39
CA ALA A 85 13.87 -5.62 16.75
C ALA A 85 14.34 -4.16 16.94
N LYS A 86 15.51 -3.81 16.40
CA LYS A 86 16.03 -2.43 16.41
C LYS A 86 15.11 -1.47 15.66
N LYS A 87 14.62 -1.86 14.47
CA LYS A 87 13.71 -1.04 13.65
C LYS A 87 12.35 -0.83 14.33
N ILE A 88 11.77 -1.87 14.92
CA ILE A 88 10.52 -1.78 15.70
C ILE A 88 10.66 -0.79 16.86
N LYS A 89 11.75 -0.90 17.63
CA LYS A 89 12.00 0.00 18.76
C LYS A 89 12.24 1.44 18.30
N ARG A 90 13.03 1.64 17.25
CA ARG A 90 13.31 2.96 16.66
C ARG A 90 12.03 3.64 16.18
N LEU A 91 11.17 2.90 15.48
CA LEU A 91 9.94 3.39 14.90
C LEU A 91 8.78 3.41 15.91
N LYS A 92 8.96 2.91 17.14
CA LYS A 92 7.92 2.81 18.17
C LYS A 92 6.66 2.11 17.63
N ILE A 93 6.83 0.95 17.02
CA ILE A 93 5.72 0.14 16.51
C ILE A 93 5.14 -0.65 17.69
N ASN A 94 3.87 -0.40 18.01
CA ASN A 94 3.07 -1.25 18.89
C ASN A 94 2.16 -2.11 18.00
N VAL A 95 2.09 -3.39 18.32
CA VAL A 95 1.18 -4.34 17.70
C VAL A 95 0.37 -4.89 18.87
N ASP A 96 -0.89 -4.50 18.94
CA ASP A 96 -1.85 -5.02 19.91
C ASP A 96 -2.21 -6.48 19.59
#